data_AF-A0A7S4KNG5-F1
#
_entry.id   AF-A0A7S4KNG5-F1
#
_cell.length_a   1.000
_cell.length_b   1.000
_cell.length_c   1.000
_cell.angle_alpha   90.00
_cell.angle_beta   90.00
_cell.angle_gamma   90.00
#
_symmetry.space_group_name_H-M   'P 1'
#
loop_
_entity.id
_entity.type
_entity.pdbx_description
1 polymer ?
#
loop_
_entity_poly.entity_id
_entity_poly.type
_entity_poly.pdbx_seq_one_letter_code
_entity_poly.pdbx_strand_id
1 'polypeptide(L)'
;VFCKACLQELPPMLKVLVNEPYHQWIEPFLTLVCRVVACWIAFFLSRYLTLMHSVIRGSQMIVRGLVVHLYGREKADEWEGTAWFLLAQITLLAVGVSFQLRLLSSYPFFLSLILLPFTLCERILLLTLGAFDLFIAEQSMMAQQAAEVAVDAQSLF
;
A
#
# COMPACT_ATOMS: atom_id res chain seq x y z
N VAL A 1 -4.59 31.34 4.16
CA VAL A 1 -3.34 32.15 4.19
C VAL A 1 -2.44 31.85 2.99
N PHE A 2 -2.08 30.58 2.73
CA PHE A 2 -1.27 30.18 1.56
C PHE A 2 -1.75 30.72 0.20
N CYS A 3 -3.06 30.72 -0.03
CA CYS A 3 -3.62 31.19 -1.32
C CYS A 3 -3.42 32.69 -1.57
N LYS A 4 -3.39 33.53 -0.53
CA LYS A 4 -3.22 34.99 -0.66
C LYS A 4 -1.80 35.38 -1.06
N ALA A 5 -0.79 34.74 -0.46
CA ALA A 5 0.61 34.98 -0.80
C ALA A 5 0.93 34.53 -2.24
N CYS A 6 0.41 33.36 -2.65
CA CYS A 6 0.60 32.84 -4.00
C CYS A 6 -0.06 33.75 -5.06
N LEU A 7 -1.24 34.31 -4.77
CA LEU A 7 -1.92 35.29 -5.62
C LEU A 7 -1.23 36.66 -5.67
N GLN A 8 -0.28 36.97 -4.79
CA GLN A 8 0.43 38.25 -4.81
C GLN A 8 1.73 38.18 -5.63
N GLU A 9 2.47 37.06 -5.53
CA GLU A 9 3.79 36.91 -6.14
C GLU A 9 3.77 36.30 -7.55
N LEU A 10 2.78 35.44 -7.87
CA LEU A 10 2.73 34.75 -9.17
C LEU A 10 2.20 35.60 -10.35
N PRO A 11 1.20 36.49 -10.20
CA PRO A 11 0.68 37.28 -11.31
C PRO A 11 1.72 38.14 -12.04
N PRO A 12 2.67 38.84 -11.37
CA PRO A 12 3.65 39.65 -12.10
C PRO A 12 4.58 38.80 -12.97
N MET A 13 4.95 37.60 -12.53
CA MET A 13 5.74 36.67 -13.36
C MET A 13 4.94 36.12 -14.54
N LEU A 14 3.65 35.81 -14.33
CA LEU A 14 2.80 35.24 -15.38
C LEU A 14 2.45 36.26 -16.48
N LYS A 15 2.32 37.55 -16.12
CA LYS A 15 2.08 38.64 -17.08
C LYS A 15 3.25 38.89 -18.03
N VAL A 16 4.48 38.52 -17.65
CA VAL A 16 5.67 38.62 -18.51
C VAL A 16 5.70 37.52 -19.57
N LEU A 17 5.15 36.34 -19.27
CA LEU A 17 5.14 35.18 -20.19
C LEU A 17 3.91 35.13 -21.11
N VAL A 18 2.81 35.76 -20.72
CA VAL A 18 1.51 35.60 -21.36
C VAL A 18 1.13 36.86 -22.14
N ASN A 19 0.62 36.71 -23.37
CA ASN A 19 0.13 37.83 -24.18
C ASN A 19 -1.05 38.56 -23.50
N GLU A 20 -1.10 39.89 -23.65
CA GLU A 20 -2.12 40.80 -23.07
C GLU A 20 -3.57 40.30 -23.10
N PRO A 21 -4.13 39.74 -24.20
CA PRO A 21 -5.53 39.28 -24.23
C PRO A 21 -5.85 38.20 -23.19
N TYR A 22 -4.84 37.47 -22.70
CA TYR A 22 -5.02 36.38 -21.74
C TYR A 22 -4.82 36.82 -20.28
N HIS A 23 -4.40 38.07 -20.02
CA HIS A 23 -4.15 38.55 -18.65
C HIS A 23 -5.40 38.52 -17.76
N GLN A 24 -6.59 38.70 -18.35
CA GLN A 24 -7.88 38.63 -17.65
C GLN A 24 -8.18 37.24 -17.06
N TRP A 25 -7.58 36.17 -17.60
CA TRP A 25 -7.81 34.80 -17.15
C TRP A 25 -6.81 34.34 -16.08
N ILE A 26 -5.77 35.13 -15.80
CA ILE A 26 -4.70 34.76 -14.87
C ILE A 26 -5.23 34.61 -13.44
N GLU A 27 -5.94 35.61 -12.93
CA GLU A 27 -6.52 35.57 -11.57
C GLU A 27 -7.54 34.43 -11.35
N PRO A 28 -8.56 34.24 -12.22
CA PRO A 28 -9.51 33.15 -12.03
C PRO A 28 -8.82 31.78 -12.15
N PHE A 29 -7.85 31.63 -13.04
CA PHE A 29 -7.07 30.40 -13.16
C PHE A 29 -6.23 30.12 -11.91
N LEU A 30 -5.51 31.11 -11.39
CA LEU A 30 -4.72 30.93 -10.16
C LEU A 30 -5.60 30.54 -8.96
N THR A 31 -6.76 31.18 -8.85
CA THR A 31 -7.72 30.90 -7.79
C THR A 31 -8.27 29.48 -7.91
N LEU A 32 -8.58 29.03 -9.12
CA LEU A 32 -9.02 27.67 -9.39
C LEU A 32 -7.92 26.64 -9.02
N VAL A 33 -6.70 26.84 -9.53
CA VAL A 33 -5.56 25.94 -9.26
C VAL A 33 -5.29 25.87 -7.76
N CYS A 34 -5.26 27.00 -7.06
CA CYS A 34 -5.06 27.02 -5.62
C CYS A 34 -6.17 26.26 -4.87
N ARG A 35 -7.44 26.41 -5.27
CA ARG A 35 -8.56 25.66 -4.69
C ARG A 35 -8.45 24.16 -4.97
N VAL A 36 -8.06 23.77 -6.18
CA VAL A 36 -7.87 22.36 -6.56
C VAL A 36 -6.73 21.74 -5.76
N VAL A 37 -5.59 22.44 -5.61
CA VAL A 37 -4.45 21.97 -4.81
C VAL A 37 -4.85 21.84 -3.34
N ALA A 38 -5.56 22.84 -2.79
CA ALA A 38 -6.05 22.77 -1.40
C ALA A 38 -7.02 21.58 -1.21
N CYS A 39 -7.93 21.38 -2.15
CA CYS A 39 -8.86 20.24 -2.15
C CYS A 39 -8.10 18.91 -2.22
N TRP A 40 -7.09 18.83 -3.09
CA TRP A 40 -6.25 17.65 -3.26
C TRP A 40 -5.46 17.31 -1.99
N ILE A 41 -4.88 18.31 -1.32
CA ILE A 41 -4.18 18.11 -0.04
C ILE A 41 -5.15 17.63 1.05
N ALA A 42 -6.31 18.29 1.18
CA ALA A 42 -7.32 17.91 2.17
C ALA A 42 -7.82 16.49 1.94
N PHE A 43 -7.99 16.12 0.67
CA PHE A 43 -8.39 14.80 0.24
C PHE A 43 -7.30 13.73 0.52
N PHE A 44 -6.04 14.06 0.29
CA PHE A 44 -4.93 13.16 0.59
C PHE A 44 -4.81 12.91 2.09
N LEU A 45 -4.96 13.97 2.90
CA LEU A 45 -4.92 13.88 4.35
C LEU A 45 -6.08 13.05 4.91
N SER A 46 -7.30 13.27 4.42
CA SER A 46 -8.46 12.49 4.87
C SER A 46 -8.29 11.00 4.55
N ARG A 47 -7.79 10.67 3.36
CA ARG A 47 -7.48 9.29 2.96
C ARG A 47 -6.42 8.65 3.85
N TYR A 48 -5.37 9.39 4.22
CA TYR A 48 -4.33 8.90 5.13
C TYR A 48 -4.89 8.55 6.51
N LEU A 49 -5.75 9.39 7.06
CA LEU A 49 -6.40 9.13 8.36
C LEU A 49 -7.32 7.90 8.29
N THR A 50 -8.09 7.75 7.21
CA THR A 50 -8.94 6.58 7.00
C THR A 50 -8.15 5.29 6.88
N LEU A 51 -7.01 5.31 6.18
CA LEU A 51 -6.09 4.17 6.08
C LEU A 51 -5.57 3.77 7.45
N MET A 52 -5.03 4.72 8.21
CA MET A 52 -4.52 4.44 9.55
C MET A 52 -5.58 3.82 10.44
N HIS A 53 -6.78 4.38 10.46
CA HIS A 53 -7.87 3.84 11.26
C HIS A 53 -8.31 2.43 10.80
N SER A 54 -8.29 2.16 9.48
CA SER A 54 -8.57 0.83 8.93
C SER A 54 -7.51 -0.19 9.31
N VAL A 55 -6.22 0.15 9.26
CA VAL A 55 -5.13 -0.77 9.63
C VAL A 55 -5.14 -1.06 11.12
N ILE A 56 -5.34 -0.03 11.96
CA ILE A 56 -5.42 -0.21 13.42
C ILE A 56 -6.56 -1.17 13.77
N ARG A 57 -7.75 -0.98 13.22
CA ARG A 57 -8.88 -1.89 13.46
C ARG A 57 -8.63 -3.29 12.88
N GLY A 58 -8.04 -3.36 11.69
CA GLY A 58 -7.73 -4.62 11.03
C GLY A 58 -6.73 -5.46 11.82
N SER A 59 -5.64 -4.84 12.32
CA SER A 59 -4.65 -5.55 13.12
C SER A 59 -5.25 -6.06 14.43
N GLN A 60 -6.08 -5.25 15.11
CA GLN A 60 -6.80 -5.67 16.31
C GLN A 60 -7.67 -6.90 16.05
N MET A 61 -8.46 -6.90 14.98
CA MET A 61 -9.31 -8.04 14.62
C MET A 61 -8.52 -9.29 14.28
N ILE A 62 -7.40 -9.16 13.55
CA ILE A 62 -6.54 -10.30 13.19
C ILE A 62 -5.91 -10.92 14.43
N VAL A 63 -5.29 -10.11 15.29
CA VAL A 63 -4.63 -10.63 16.50
C VAL A 63 -5.66 -11.26 17.43
N ARG A 64 -6.82 -10.61 17.64
CA ARG A 64 -7.90 -11.18 18.45
C ARG A 64 -8.40 -12.49 17.85
N GLY A 65 -8.63 -12.54 16.53
CA GLY A 65 -9.05 -13.74 15.83
C GLY A 65 -8.06 -14.90 15.97
N LEU A 66 -6.76 -14.60 15.87
CA LEU A 66 -5.69 -15.60 16.04
C LEU A 66 -5.67 -16.17 17.47
N VAL A 67 -5.79 -15.32 18.49
CA VAL A 67 -5.83 -15.77 19.89
C VAL A 67 -7.08 -16.59 20.18
N VAL A 68 -8.25 -16.17 19.67
CA VAL A 68 -9.50 -16.93 19.79
C VAL A 68 -9.37 -18.31 19.13
N HIS A 69 -8.68 -18.39 17.98
CA HIS A 69 -8.50 -19.65 17.27
C HIS A 69 -7.56 -20.61 18.00
N LEU A 70 -6.48 -20.10 18.63
CA LEU A 70 -5.47 -20.93 19.29
C LEU A 70 -5.84 -21.32 20.73
N TYR A 71 -6.43 -20.39 21.49
CA TYR A 71 -6.60 -20.51 22.93
C TYR A 71 -8.07 -20.47 23.39
N GLY A 72 -9.01 -20.27 22.46
CA GLY A 72 -10.43 -20.09 22.76
C GLY A 72 -10.80 -18.66 23.15
N ARG A 73 -12.10 -18.37 23.22
CA ARG A 73 -12.61 -17.01 23.46
C ARG A 73 -12.26 -16.45 24.84
N GLU A 74 -12.27 -17.26 25.87
CA GLU A 74 -12.06 -16.82 27.25
C GLU A 74 -10.66 -16.24 27.48
N LYS A 75 -9.64 -16.83 26.84
CA LYS A 75 -8.26 -16.35 26.92
C LYS A 75 -7.98 -15.17 26.00
N ALA A 76 -8.82 -14.91 25.01
CA ALA A 76 -8.64 -13.77 24.11
C ALA A 76 -8.84 -12.43 24.82
N ASP A 77 -9.81 -12.36 25.73
CA ASP A 77 -10.07 -11.15 26.49
C ASP A 77 -9.00 -10.91 27.59
N GLU A 78 -8.36 -11.97 28.11
CA GLU A 78 -7.23 -11.86 29.03
C GLU A 78 -5.95 -11.37 28.32
N TRP A 79 -5.77 -11.76 27.06
CA TRP A 79 -4.63 -11.32 26.25
C TRP A 79 -4.78 -9.89 25.72
N GLU A 80 -6.01 -9.36 25.63
CA GLU A 80 -6.29 -7.97 25.28
C GLU A 80 -5.70 -7.02 26.35
N GLY A 81 -4.49 -6.51 26.08
CA GLY A 81 -3.74 -5.62 26.98
C GLY A 81 -2.36 -6.15 27.39
N THR A 82 -2.04 -7.40 27.05
CA THR A 82 -0.70 -7.97 27.29
C THR A 82 0.33 -7.36 26.34
N ALA A 83 1.58 -7.21 26.80
CA ALA A 83 2.68 -6.68 25.98
C ALA A 83 2.87 -7.44 24.67
N TRP A 84 2.67 -8.76 24.67
CA TRP A 84 2.72 -9.62 23.47
C TRP A 84 1.64 -9.31 22.44
N PHE A 85 0.42 -9.00 22.91
CA PHE A 85 -0.69 -8.60 22.05
C PHE A 85 -0.42 -7.25 21.38
N LEU A 86 0.12 -6.29 22.15
CA LEU A 86 0.55 -4.99 21.62
C LEU A 86 1.66 -5.14 20.58
N LEU A 87 2.67 -5.99 20.86
CA LEU A 87 3.77 -6.24 19.95
C LEU A 87 3.29 -6.88 18.64
N ALA A 88 2.41 -7.87 18.71
CA ALA A 88 1.78 -8.48 17.55
C ALA A 88 0.93 -7.47 16.75
N GLN A 89 0.23 -6.56 17.43
CA GLN A 89 -0.52 -5.50 16.75
C GLN A 89 0.38 -4.50 16.04
N ILE A 90 1.48 -4.08 16.66
CA ILE A 90 2.42 -3.12 16.07
C ILE A 90 3.10 -3.74 14.83
N THR A 91 3.48 -5.01 14.88
CA THR A 91 4.08 -5.69 13.73
C THR A 91 3.09 -5.82 12.57
N LEU A 92 1.86 -6.26 12.84
CA LEU A 92 0.79 -6.32 11.84
C LEU A 92 0.41 -4.94 11.30
N LEU A 93 0.44 -3.91 12.14
CA LEU A 93 0.20 -2.54 11.74
C LEU A 93 1.30 -2.03 10.80
N ALA A 94 2.57 -2.26 11.13
CA ALA A 94 3.69 -1.89 10.27
C ALA A 94 3.62 -2.59 8.90
N VAL A 95 3.24 -3.87 8.88
CA VAL A 95 3.01 -4.62 7.64
C VAL A 95 1.82 -4.05 6.85
N GLY A 96 0.69 -3.80 7.51
CA GLY A 96 -0.52 -3.25 6.90
C GLY A 96 -0.32 -1.86 6.31
N VAL A 97 0.38 -0.97 7.02
CA VAL A 97 0.76 0.37 6.53
C VAL A 97 1.70 0.25 5.34
N SER A 98 2.71 -0.60 5.42
CA SER A 98 3.66 -0.82 4.31
C SER A 98 2.95 -1.32 3.05
N PHE A 99 2.00 -2.23 3.21
CA PHE A 99 1.20 -2.77 2.11
C PHE A 99 0.29 -1.70 1.49
N GLN A 100 -0.42 -0.94 2.32
CA GLN A 100 -1.31 0.11 1.87
C GLN A 100 -0.58 1.29 1.20
N LEU A 101 0.59 1.69 1.70
CA LEU A 101 1.42 2.73 1.08
C LEU A 101 1.93 2.31 -0.29
N ARG A 102 2.32 1.04 -0.47
CA ARG A 102 2.71 0.49 -1.78
C ARG A 102 1.53 0.49 -2.76
N LEU A 103 0.34 0.14 -2.31
CA LEU A 103 -0.87 0.17 -3.14
C LEU A 103 -1.35 1.58 -3.46
N LEU A 104 -1.15 2.54 -2.56
CA LEU A 104 -1.49 3.95 -2.80
C LEU A 104 -0.66 4.58 -3.91
N SER A 105 0.59 4.14 -4.07
CA SER A 105 1.54 4.74 -5.02
C SER A 105 1.24 4.43 -6.48
N SER A 106 0.42 3.42 -6.81
CA SER A 106 0.28 2.95 -8.19
C SER A 106 -0.84 3.61 -9.00
N TYR A 107 -1.89 4.19 -8.38
CA TYR A 107 -3.05 4.65 -9.16
C TYR A 107 -3.73 5.92 -8.60
N PRO A 108 -4.13 6.88 -9.46
CA PRO A 108 -4.96 8.00 -9.05
C PRO A 108 -6.34 7.52 -8.54
N PHE A 109 -6.89 8.27 -7.58
CA PHE A 109 -7.95 7.86 -6.64
C PHE A 109 -9.13 7.08 -7.25
N PHE A 110 -9.75 7.60 -8.31
CA PHE A 110 -10.97 7.02 -8.89
C PHE A 110 -10.72 5.66 -9.56
N LEU A 111 -9.59 5.51 -10.24
CA LEU A 111 -9.20 4.25 -10.88
C LEU A 111 -8.83 3.20 -9.82
N SER A 112 -8.15 3.60 -8.74
CA SER A 112 -7.74 2.67 -7.67
C SER A 112 -8.92 1.99 -6.96
N LEU A 113 -10.05 2.68 -6.81
CA LEU A 113 -11.22 2.13 -6.10
C LEU A 113 -12.04 1.19 -6.98
N ILE A 114 -12.19 1.52 -8.27
CA ILE A 114 -12.92 0.70 -9.24
C ILE A 114 -12.11 -0.56 -9.61
N LEU A 115 -10.78 -0.43 -9.74
CA LEU A 115 -9.90 -1.56 -10.10
C LEU A 115 -9.36 -2.32 -8.89
N LEU A 116 -9.76 -1.97 -7.66
CA LEU A 116 -9.33 -2.66 -6.44
C LEU A 116 -9.56 -4.19 -6.48
N PRO A 117 -10.75 -4.71 -6.87
CA PRO A 117 -10.94 -6.16 -6.95
C PRO A 117 -10.04 -6.81 -8.01
N PHE A 118 -9.81 -6.15 -9.14
CA PHE A 118 -8.94 -6.65 -10.21
C PHE A 118 -7.46 -6.67 -9.81
N THR A 119 -6.97 -5.60 -9.19
CA THR A 119 -5.59 -5.49 -8.72
C THR A 119 -5.26 -6.43 -7.57
N LEU A 120 -6.21 -6.70 -6.67
CA LEU A 120 -6.08 -7.75 -5.66
C LEU A 120 -5.98 -9.13 -6.31
N CYS A 121 -6.85 -9.42 -7.30
CA CYS A 121 -6.85 -10.68 -8.01
C CYS A 121 -5.52 -10.92 -8.73
N GLU A 122 -5.02 -9.92 -9.46
CA GLU A 122 -3.71 -9.95 -10.12
C GLU A 122 -2.56 -10.18 -9.13
N ARG A 123 -2.55 -9.45 -8.00
CA ARG A 123 -1.52 -9.59 -6.97
C ARG A 123 -1.51 -10.99 -6.35
N ILE A 124 -2.68 -11.56 -6.08
CA ILE A 124 -2.82 -12.93 -5.56
C ILE A 124 -2.33 -13.93 -6.61
N LEU A 125 -2.71 -13.75 -7.88
CA LEU A 125 -2.30 -14.63 -8.97
C LEU A 125 -0.77 -14.62 -9.19
N LEU A 126 -0.14 -13.45 -9.13
CA LEU A 126 1.32 -13.33 -9.24
C LEU A 126 2.03 -13.96 -8.04
N LEU A 127 1.45 -13.86 -6.84
CA LEU A 127 1.98 -14.51 -5.64
C LEU A 127 1.90 -16.03 -5.74
N THR A 128 0.79 -16.57 -6.25
CA THR A 128 0.62 -18.02 -6.42
C THR A 128 1.50 -18.56 -7.54
N LEU A 129 1.63 -17.83 -8.66
CA LEU A 129 2.53 -18.22 -9.75
C LEU A 129 4.00 -18.17 -9.33
N GLY A 130 4.44 -17.10 -8.66
CA GLY A 130 5.81 -17.00 -8.15
C GLY A 130 6.13 -18.07 -7.10
N ALA A 131 5.18 -18.42 -6.23
CA ALA A 131 5.33 -19.53 -5.30
C ALA A 131 5.41 -20.89 -6.02
N PHE A 132 4.67 -21.05 -7.12
CA PHE A 132 4.69 -22.26 -7.94
C PHE A 132 6.01 -22.43 -8.69
N ASP A 133 6.58 -21.36 -9.24
CA ASP A 133 7.89 -21.39 -9.89
C ASP A 133 9.02 -21.76 -8.92
N LEU A 134 8.95 -21.26 -7.69
CA LEU A 134 9.91 -21.61 -6.63
C LEU A 134 9.83 -23.09 -6.26
N PHE A 135 8.61 -23.64 -6.20
CA PHE A 135 8.38 -25.05 -5.93
C PHE A 135 8.87 -25.95 -7.07
N ILE A 136 8.68 -25.54 -8.33
CA ILE A 136 9.23 -26.27 -9.49
C ILE A 136 10.77 -26.23 -9.50
N ALA A 137 11.37 -25.09 -9.16
CA ALA A 137 12.82 -24.96 -9.06
C ALA A 137 13.41 -25.86 -7.96
N GLU A 138 12.70 -26.03 -6.84
CA GLU A 138 13.12 -26.93 -5.76
C GLU A 138 13.03 -28.41 -6.16
N GLN A 139 11.96 -28.79 -6.88
CA GLN A 139 11.81 -30.15 -7.41
C GLN A 139 12.86 -30.51 -8.47
N SER A 140 13.25 -29.56 -9.33
CA SER A 140 14.24 -29.82 -10.37
C SER A 140 15.66 -29.98 -9.80
N MET A 141 16.03 -29.23 -8.75
CA MET A 141 17.30 -29.46 -8.03
C MET A 141 17.34 -30.82 -7.37
N MET A 142 16.26 -31.23 -6.69
CA MET A 142 16.17 -32.56 -6.06
C MET A 142 16.30 -33.69 -7.08
N ALA A 143 15.73 -33.52 -8.28
CA ALA A 143 15.84 -34.49 -9.36
C ALA A 143 17.26 -34.57 -9.95
N GLN A 144 17.97 -33.44 -10.10
CA GLN A 144 19.36 -33.42 -10.57
C GLN A 144 20.30 -34.08 -9.57
N GLN A 145 20.11 -33.82 -8.27
CA GLN A 145 20.96 -34.39 -7.23
C GLN A 145 20.77 -35.91 -7.10
N ALA A 146 19.53 -36.41 -7.30
CA ALA A 146 19.27 -37.84 -7.37
C ALA A 146 19.92 -38.51 -8.61
N ALA A 147 20.01 -37.79 -9.73
CA ALA A 147 20.64 -38.29 -10.95
C ALA A 147 22.17 -38.38 -10.82
N GLU A 148 22.84 -37.41 -10.21
CA GLU A 148 24.29 -37.47 -9.95
C GLU A 148 24.65 -38.64 -9.02
N VAL A 149 23.89 -38.86 -7.94
CA VAL A 149 24.12 -39.99 -7.03
C VAL A 149 23.96 -41.34 -7.75
N ALA A 150 23.01 -41.44 -8.69
CA ALA A 150 22.82 -42.66 -9.48
C ALA A 150 23.97 -42.92 -10.46
N VAL A 151 24.54 -41.87 -11.07
CA VAL A 151 25.70 -41.96 -11.98
C VAL A 151 26.96 -42.35 -11.19
N ASP A 152 27.21 -41.73 -10.05
CA ASP A 152 28.34 -42.08 -9.18
C ASP A 152 28.25 -43.52 -8.69
N ALA A 153 27.04 -43.98 -8.32
CA ALA A 153 26.81 -45.36 -7.91
C ALA A 153 27.06 -46.37 -9.04
N GLN A 154 26.76 -46.02 -10.30
CA GLN A 154 27.08 -46.87 -11.46
C GLN A 154 28.58 -46.91 -11.80
N SER A 155 29.34 -45.87 -11.46
CA SER A 155 30.79 -45.85 -11.69
C SER A 155 31.61 -46.70 -10.69
N LEU A 156 30.99 -47.09 -9.58
CA LEU A 156 31.57 -47.90 -8.51
C LEU A 156 31.37 -49.42 -8.68
N PHE A 157 30.55 -49.85 -9.65
CA PHE A 157 30.34 -51.24 -10.04
C PHE A 157 30.96 -51.54 -11.41
#